data_AF-A0A1Q6QDE6-F1
#
_entry.id   AF-A0A1Q6QDE6-F1
#
_cell.length_a   1.000
_cell.length_b   1.000
_cell.length_c   1.000
_cell.angle_alpha   90.00
_cell.angle_beta   90.00
_cell.angle_gamma   90.00
#
_symmetry.space_group_name_H-M   'P 1'
#
loop_
_entity.id
_entity.type
_entity.pdbx_description
1 polymer ?
#
loop_
_entity_poly.entity_id
_entity_poly.type
_entity_poly.pdbx_seq_one_letter_code
_entity_poly.pdbx_strand_id
1 'polypeptide(L)'
;MGDGGVYEYVEPWYGFAVKKESDAQDYAVEFLRFMARQDELNTLASIKGVPSAAKETTDERYTVLNDIDKVEMKVISDGTVSAYIGTLLSHAANELLDGSIASADDAVASFVARCAESTQGAD
;
A
#
# COMPACT_ATOMS: atom_id res chain seq x y z
N MET A 1 19.26 5.78 -13.14
CA MET A 1 19.16 4.80 -12.04
C MET A 1 19.86 5.41 -10.85
N GLY A 2 19.13 5.72 -9.78
CA GLY A 2 19.66 6.40 -8.60
C GLY A 2 20.58 5.48 -7.81
N ASP A 3 21.66 6.05 -7.28
CA ASP A 3 22.64 5.36 -6.45
C ASP A 3 21.93 4.76 -5.22
N GLY A 4 21.86 3.43 -5.14
CA GLY A 4 21.20 2.70 -4.05
C GLY A 4 19.95 1.89 -4.41
N GLY A 5 19.31 2.13 -5.56
CA GLY A 5 18.22 1.25 -6.06
C GLY A 5 17.07 1.01 -5.05
N VAL A 6 16.73 2.00 -4.23
CA VAL A 6 15.66 1.88 -3.23
C VAL A 6 14.31 1.88 -3.95
N TYR A 7 13.57 0.78 -3.85
CA TYR A 7 12.23 0.64 -4.39
C TYR A 7 11.22 0.89 -3.29
N GLU A 8 10.32 1.86 -3.47
CA GLU A 8 9.11 1.94 -2.66
C GLU A 8 8.16 0.84 -3.12
N TYR A 9 7.98 -0.18 -2.28
CA TYR A 9 6.95 -1.18 -2.49
C TYR A 9 5.74 -0.83 -1.61
N VAL A 10 4.74 -0.20 -2.20
CA VAL A 10 3.43 -0.05 -1.57
C VAL A 10 2.64 -1.31 -1.87
N GLU A 11 2.40 -2.15 -0.87
CA GLU A 11 1.50 -3.29 -1.00
C GLU A 11 0.06 -2.77 -1.22
N PRO A 12 -0.50 -2.87 -2.44
CA PRO A 12 -1.91 -2.61 -2.63
C PRO A 12 -2.61 -3.88 -2.18
N TRP A 13 -2.92 -3.97 -0.89
CA TRP A 13 -3.78 -5.02 -0.36
C TRP A 13 -5.18 -4.85 -0.95
N TYR A 14 -5.41 -5.44 -2.12
CA TYR A 14 -6.75 -5.60 -2.66
C TYR A 14 -7.46 -6.64 -1.81
N GLY A 15 -8.35 -6.16 -0.94
CA GLY A 15 -9.18 -7.00 -0.09
C GLY A 15 -10.57 -7.21 -0.68
N PHE A 16 -11.16 -8.36 -0.39
CA PHE A 16 -12.60 -8.53 -0.53
C PHE A 16 -13.28 -8.11 0.77
N ALA A 17 -14.40 -7.40 0.67
CA ALA A 17 -15.24 -7.03 1.80
C ALA A 17 -16.69 -7.38 1.51
N VAL A 18 -17.42 -7.78 2.55
CA VAL A 18 -18.87 -8.02 2.45
C VAL A 18 -19.61 -6.75 2.86
N LYS A 19 -20.52 -6.28 2.00
CA LYS A 19 -21.44 -5.20 2.34
C LYS A 19 -22.30 -5.63 3.54
N LYS A 20 -22.32 -4.82 4.61
CA LYS A 20 -23.02 -5.11 5.87
C LYS A 20 -24.51 -5.47 5.69
N GLU A 21 -25.18 -4.80 4.75
CA GLU A 21 -26.61 -4.95 4.47
C GLU A 21 -26.80 -5.49 3.04
N SER A 22 -26.26 -6.69 2.79
CA SER A 22 -26.44 -7.42 1.54
C SER A 22 -27.53 -8.47 1.70
N ASP A 23 -28.46 -8.54 0.75
CA ASP A 23 -29.49 -9.59 0.69
C ASP A 23 -28.88 -10.99 0.44
N ALA A 24 -27.61 -11.06 0.06
CA ALA A 24 -26.85 -12.29 -0.17
C ALA A 24 -25.61 -12.40 0.74
N GLN A 25 -25.69 -11.85 1.96
CA GLN A 25 -24.55 -11.82 2.90
C GLN A 25 -23.97 -13.20 3.16
N ASP A 26 -24.80 -14.22 3.43
CA ASP A 26 -24.33 -15.58 3.72
C ASP A 26 -23.52 -16.16 2.56
N TYR A 27 -23.99 -16.00 1.32
CA TYR A 27 -23.26 -16.43 0.12
C TYR A 27 -21.95 -15.66 -0.08
N ALA A 28 -21.95 -14.34 0.17
CA ALA A 28 -20.75 -13.53 0.08
C ALA A 28 -19.70 -13.96 1.12
N VAL A 29 -20.12 -14.28 2.35
CA VAL A 29 -19.23 -14.79 3.39
C VAL A 29 -18.67 -16.17 3.02
N GLU A 30 -19.49 -17.08 2.49
CA GLU A 30 -19.01 -18.39 2.01
C GLU A 30 -18.03 -18.26 0.85
N PHE A 31 -18.26 -17.32 -0.06
CA PHE A 31 -17.28 -17.00 -1.11
C PHE A 31 -15.95 -16.53 -0.51
N LEU A 32 -15.96 -15.67 0.53
CA LEU A 32 -14.72 -15.28 1.22
C LEU A 32 -14.03 -16.46 1.91
N ARG A 33 -14.80 -17.36 2.55
CA ARG A 33 -14.25 -18.58 3.15
C ARG A 33 -13.60 -19.48 2.12
N PHE A 34 -14.23 -19.64 0.96
CA PHE A 34 -13.68 -20.37 -0.17
C PHE A 34 -12.37 -19.75 -0.69
N MET A 35 -12.36 -18.43 -0.90
CA MET A 35 -11.17 -17.69 -1.38
C MET A 35 -10.04 -17.65 -0.36
N ALA A 36 -10.34 -17.73 0.94
CA ALA A 36 -9.34 -17.79 2.01
C ALA A 36 -8.60 -19.15 2.06
N ARG A 37 -9.06 -20.17 1.32
CA ARG A 37 -8.35 -21.45 1.20
C ARG A 37 -7.06 -21.23 0.42
N GLN A 38 -5.97 -21.83 0.91
CA GLN A 38 -4.63 -21.68 0.34
C GLN A 38 -4.58 -21.93 -1.17
N ASP A 39 -5.19 -23.03 -1.65
CA ASP A 39 -5.16 -23.39 -3.08
C ASP A 39 -5.85 -22.35 -3.96
N GLU A 40 -6.98 -21.79 -3.49
CA GLU A 40 -7.76 -20.81 -4.24
C GLU A 40 -7.06 -19.45 -4.26
N LEU A 41 -6.55 -19.02 -3.09
CA LEU A 41 -5.79 -17.77 -2.96
C LEU A 41 -4.52 -17.83 -3.83
N ASN A 42 -3.80 -18.95 -3.80
CA ASN A 42 -2.59 -19.14 -4.60
C ASN A 42 -2.90 -19.23 -6.11
N THR A 43 -4.02 -19.84 -6.49
CA THR A 43 -4.46 -19.87 -7.88
C THR A 43 -4.76 -18.46 -8.40
N LEU A 44 -5.48 -17.65 -7.61
CA LEU A 44 -5.74 -16.25 -7.94
C LEU A 44 -4.43 -15.45 -8.05
N ALA A 45 -3.54 -15.59 -7.07
CA ALA A 45 -2.24 -14.94 -7.04
C ALA A 45 -1.41 -15.25 -8.28
N SER A 46 -1.34 -16.54 -8.66
CA SER A 46 -0.64 -17.01 -9.86
C SER A 46 -1.19 -16.40 -11.16
N ILE A 47 -2.51 -16.39 -11.34
CA ILE A 47 -3.15 -15.82 -12.55
C ILE A 47 -2.97 -14.30 -12.61
N LYS A 48 -3.13 -13.62 -11.48
CA LYS A 48 -3.10 -12.15 -11.40
C LYS A 48 -1.69 -11.59 -11.26
N GLY A 49 -0.69 -12.45 -11.03
CA GLY A 49 0.70 -12.06 -10.78
C GLY A 49 0.88 -11.24 -9.52
N VAL A 50 0.00 -11.39 -8.52
CA VAL A 50 0.06 -10.67 -7.24
C VAL A 50 0.61 -11.57 -6.13
N PRO A 51 1.27 -11.02 -5.10
CA PRO A 51 1.67 -11.80 -3.94
C PRO A 51 0.44 -12.42 -3.24
N SER A 52 0.61 -13.66 -2.76
CA SER A 52 -0.39 -14.34 -1.94
C SER A 52 -0.03 -14.16 -0.47
N ALA A 53 -1.03 -13.84 0.37
CA ALA A 53 -0.85 -13.84 1.82
C ALA A 53 -0.64 -15.25 2.40
N ALA A 54 -1.09 -16.28 1.68
CA ALA A 54 -0.70 -17.65 1.96
C ALA A 54 0.77 -17.79 1.52
N LYS A 55 1.66 -17.67 2.51
CA LYS A 55 3.14 -17.55 2.50
C LYS A 55 3.96 -18.47 1.56
N GLU A 56 3.31 -19.31 0.76
CA GLU A 56 3.88 -20.34 -0.09
C GLU A 56 3.76 -19.94 -1.58
N THR A 57 4.49 -18.90 -1.98
CA THR A 57 4.69 -18.59 -3.41
C THR A 57 6.03 -19.10 -3.89
N THR A 58 6.05 -19.83 -5.01
CA THR A 58 7.28 -20.26 -5.69
C THR A 58 7.76 -19.22 -6.71
N ASP A 59 7.14 -18.03 -6.76
CA ASP A 59 7.54 -16.96 -7.66
C ASP A 59 8.80 -16.26 -7.14
N GLU A 60 9.91 -16.48 -7.84
CA GLU A 60 11.23 -15.94 -7.49
C GLU A 60 11.23 -14.41 -7.35
N ARG A 61 10.35 -13.69 -8.08
CA ARG A 61 10.23 -12.22 -8.03
C ARG A 61 9.80 -11.70 -6.66
N TYR A 62 9.10 -12.52 -5.88
CA TYR A 62 8.55 -12.15 -4.58
C TYR A 62 9.25 -12.83 -3.39
N THR A 63 10.27 -13.66 -3.66
CA THR A 63 11.05 -14.33 -2.60
C THR A 63 11.69 -13.35 -1.62
N VAL A 64 12.04 -12.15 -2.07
CA VAL A 64 12.59 -11.08 -1.21
C VAL A 64 11.50 -10.44 -0.33
N LEU A 65 10.25 -10.36 -0.81
CA LEU A 65 9.11 -9.84 -0.02
C LEU A 65 8.67 -10.82 1.08
N ASN A 66 8.92 -12.11 0.89
CA ASN A 66 8.64 -13.13 1.91
C ASN A 66 9.57 -13.00 3.14
N ASP A 67 10.66 -12.25 3.02
CA ASP A 67 11.70 -12.06 4.04
C ASP A 67 11.75 -10.58 4.46
N ILE A 68 10.66 -10.13 5.09
CA ILE A 68 10.42 -8.74 5.55
C ILE A 68 11.55 -8.22 6.46
N ASP A 69 12.38 -9.09 7.02
CA ASP A 69 13.52 -8.69 7.87
C ASP A 69 14.63 -7.96 7.09
N LYS A 70 14.54 -7.90 5.75
CA LYS A 70 15.50 -7.20 4.86
C LYS A 70 15.05 -5.81 4.41
N VAL A 71 13.84 -5.35 4.75
CA VAL A 71 13.42 -3.97 4.38
C VAL A 71 14.02 -2.98 5.36
N GLU A 72 14.69 -1.94 4.85
CA GLU A 72 15.30 -0.88 5.69
C GLU A 72 14.25 -0.11 6.51
N MET A 73 13.02 -0.01 6.00
CA MET A 73 11.90 0.63 6.68
C MET A 73 10.59 -0.09 6.35
N LYS A 74 9.76 -0.33 7.37
CA LYS A 74 8.42 -0.90 7.25
C LYS A 74 7.44 -0.03 8.02
N VAL A 75 6.34 0.35 7.36
CA VAL A 75 5.24 1.10 7.98
C VAL A 75 3.92 0.40 7.65
N ILE A 76 3.07 0.20 8.66
CA ILE A 76 1.68 -0.22 8.50
C ILE A 76 0.83 0.92 9.04
N SER A 77 -0.05 1.48 8.20
CA SER A 77 -1.02 2.48 8.67
C SER A 77 -2.05 1.81 9.56
N ASP A 78 -2.26 2.35 10.75
CA ASP A 78 -3.34 1.97 11.66
C ASP A 78 -4.66 2.71 11.37
N GLY A 79 -4.69 3.52 10.32
CA GLY A 79 -5.84 4.33 9.91
C GLY A 79 -6.02 5.62 10.70
N THR A 80 -5.12 5.96 11.62
CA THR A 80 -5.19 7.23 12.38
C THR A 80 -4.87 8.45 11.51
N VAL A 81 -4.03 8.27 10.49
CA VAL A 81 -3.67 9.30 9.52
C VAL A 81 -4.41 9.04 8.21
N SER A 82 -5.06 10.08 7.68
CA SER A 82 -5.74 10.00 6.38
C SER A 82 -4.77 9.56 5.28
N ALA A 83 -5.21 8.63 4.43
CA ALA A 83 -4.43 8.17 3.28
C ALA A 83 -3.99 9.31 2.36
N TYR A 84 -4.74 10.42 2.34
CA TYR A 84 -4.41 11.62 1.57
C TYR A 84 -3.07 12.26 1.99
N ILE A 85 -2.67 12.12 3.26
CA ILE A 85 -1.38 12.63 3.75
C ILE A 85 -0.21 11.91 3.05
N GLY A 86 -0.35 10.61 2.75
CA GLY A 86 0.64 9.88 1.96
C GLY A 86 0.79 10.46 0.55
N THR A 87 -0.32 10.88 -0.08
CA THR A 87 -0.28 11.54 -1.39
C THR A 87 0.46 12.88 -1.34
N LEU A 88 0.26 13.67 -0.27
CA LEU A 88 0.98 14.93 -0.08
C LEU A 88 2.49 14.70 0.08
N LEU A 89 2.87 13.64 0.80
CA LEU A 89 4.27 13.26 0.98
C LEU A 89 4.93 12.89 -0.36
N SER A 90 4.29 12.04 -1.15
CA SER A 90 4.79 11.68 -2.49
C SER A 90 4.93 12.90 -3.40
N HIS A 91 4.01 13.87 -3.30
CA HIS A 91 4.10 15.09 -4.10
C HIS A 91 5.32 15.94 -3.73
N ALA A 92 5.55 16.16 -2.43
CA ALA A 92 6.72 16.93 -1.98
C ALA A 92 8.04 16.24 -2.36
N ALA A 93 8.09 14.90 -2.30
CA ALA A 93 9.24 14.14 -2.76
C ALA A 93 9.46 14.29 -4.28
N ASN A 94 8.40 14.23 -5.08
CA ASN A 94 8.49 14.40 -6.53
C ASN A 94 8.98 15.81 -6.91
N GLU A 95 8.46 16.85 -6.26
CA GLU A 95 8.90 18.24 -6.48
C GLU A 95 10.36 18.47 -6.09
N LEU A 96 10.87 17.75 -5.09
CA LEU A 96 12.28 17.77 -4.74
C LEU A 96 13.13 17.06 -5.81
N LEU A 97 12.67 15.90 -6.29
CA LEU A 97 13.40 15.07 -7.25
C LEU A 97 13.42 15.65 -8.67
N ASP A 98 12.36 16.33 -9.09
CA ASP A 98 12.28 16.98 -10.40
C ASP A 98 12.91 18.39 -10.42
N GLY A 99 13.31 18.89 -9.24
CA GLY A 99 13.97 20.19 -9.08
C GLY A 99 13.02 21.38 -8.99
N SER A 100 11.70 21.16 -8.89
CA SER A 100 10.72 22.22 -8.63
C SER A 100 10.93 22.87 -7.26
N ILE A 101 11.45 22.12 -6.28
CA ILE A 101 11.86 22.62 -4.97
C ILE A 101 13.37 22.43 -4.80
N ALA A 102 14.05 23.50 -4.39
CA ALA A 102 15.52 23.57 -4.40
C ALA A 102 16.21 22.82 -3.25
N SER A 103 15.49 22.54 -2.16
CA SER A 103 16.08 21.94 -0.95
C SER A 103 15.11 21.00 -0.24
N ALA A 104 15.68 20.07 0.53
CA ALA A 104 14.89 19.16 1.37
C ALA A 104 14.10 19.93 2.44
N ASP A 105 14.67 21.00 3.00
CA ASP A 105 14.00 21.82 4.01
C ASP A 105 12.75 22.50 3.46
N ASP A 106 12.83 23.04 2.24
CA ASP A 106 11.69 23.65 1.55
C ASP A 106 10.60 22.61 1.21
N ALA A 107 11.01 21.39 0.83
CA ALA A 107 10.08 20.30 0.53
C ALA A 107 9.31 19.85 1.78
N VAL A 108 10.01 19.73 2.92
CA VAL A 108 9.39 19.42 4.22
C VAL A 108 8.44 20.53 4.64
N ALA A 109 8.84 21.80 4.52
CA ALA A 109 7.99 22.93 4.85
C ALA A 109 6.71 22.96 4.00
N SER A 110 6.82 22.73 2.69
CA SER A 110 5.69 22.62 1.77
C SER A 110 4.75 21.47 2.13
N PHE A 111 5.30 20.29 2.43
CA PHE A 111 4.52 19.14 2.88
C PHE A 111 3.71 19.44 4.15
N VAL A 112 4.35 20.01 5.17
CA VAL A 112 3.69 20.34 6.44
C VAL A 112 2.59 21.37 6.25
N ALA A 113 2.83 22.41 5.44
CA ALA A 113 1.82 23.42 5.13
C ALA A 113 0.57 22.80 4.47
N ARG A 114 0.76 21.93 3.47
CA ARG A 114 -0.35 21.26 2.77
C ARG A 114 -1.11 20.29 3.65
N CYS A 115 -0.42 19.62 4.58
CA CYS A 115 -1.08 18.81 5.60
C CYS A 115 -2.00 19.66 6.48
N ALA A 116 -1.53 20.83 6.90
CA ALA A 116 -2.31 21.77 7.72
C ALA A 116 -3.52 22.36 6.96
N GLU A 117 -3.40 22.59 5.65
CA GLU A 117 -4.53 23.04 4.82
C GLU A 117 -5.57 21.94 4.59
N SER A 118 -5.12 20.70 4.38
CA SER A 118 -6.01 19.55 4.14
C SER A 118 -6.89 19.18 5.35
N THR A 119 -6.47 19.57 6.55
CA THR A 119 -7.24 19.36 7.79
C THR A 119 -8.23 20.48 8.07
N GLN A 120 -8.12 21.63 7.42
CA GLN A 120 -9.04 22.78 7.55
C GLN A 120 -10.29 22.68 6.65
N GLY A 121 -10.28 21.81 5.64
CA GLY A 121 -11.42 21.59 4.74
C GLY A 121 -12.40 20.50 5.18
N ALA A 122 -12.29 20.01 6.41
CA ALA A 122 -13.08 18.89 6.95
C ALA A 122 -14.16 19.29 7.97
N ASP A 123 -14.43 20.60 8.13
CA ASP A 123 -15.54 21.14 8.93
C ASP A 123 -16.78 21.44 8.09
#